data_AF-A0A8H5AVQ4-F1
#
_entry.id   AF-A0A8H5AVQ4-F1
#
_cell.length_a   1.000
_cell.length_b   1.000
_cell.length_c   1.000
_cell.angle_alpha   90.00
_cell.angle_beta   90.00
_cell.angle_gamma   90.00
#
_symmetry.space_group_name_H-M   'P 1'
#
loop_
_entity.id
_entity.type
_entity.pdbx_description
1 polymer ?
#
loop_
_entity_poly.entity_id
_entity_poly.type
_entity_poly.pdbx_seq_one_letter_code
_entity_poly.pdbx_strand_id
1 'polypeptide(L)'
;MIVGHLSLSTSTMADAESLPVVSLNASSNGRASGKPWKAQKSATVRSHLPEGVKTKKWEDRMAQTQKKLAIKKLQDELKEEKQAELQRRREITKERKQMAEEKRRLEEAKAQMGARKAARLRRKAGRSKKINQ
;
A
#
# COMPACT_ATOMS: atom_id res chain seq x y z
N MET A 1 -15.91 -93.87 -14.67
CA MET A 1 -16.89 -94.57 -15.53
C MET A 1 -18.23 -94.59 -14.82
N ILE A 2 -19.30 -94.30 -15.56
CA ILE A 2 -20.70 -94.68 -15.29
C ILE A 2 -21.43 -93.83 -14.21
N VAL A 3 -22.28 -92.93 -14.75
CA VAL A 3 -23.69 -92.61 -14.40
C VAL A 3 -24.18 -93.08 -13.02
N GLY A 4 -24.92 -92.32 -12.24
CA GLY A 4 -25.84 -91.23 -12.52
C GLY A 4 -26.87 -91.31 -11.39
N HIS A 5 -27.25 -90.18 -10.78
CA HIS A 5 -28.35 -90.16 -9.83
C HIS A 5 -29.42 -89.21 -10.30
N LEU A 6 -30.64 -89.72 -10.19
CA LEU A 6 -31.82 -89.37 -10.93
C LEU A 6 -32.29 -87.93 -10.66
N SER A 7 -32.67 -87.27 -11.76
CA SER A 7 -33.70 -86.23 -11.77
C SER A 7 -35.08 -86.89 -11.72
N LEU A 8 -36.01 -86.33 -10.94
CA LEU A 8 -37.45 -86.13 -11.24
C LEU A 8 -38.02 -85.27 -10.08
N SER A 9 -38.14 -83.95 -10.27
CA SER A 9 -39.38 -83.25 -10.66
C SER A 9 -40.44 -83.14 -9.55
N THR A 10 -40.51 -81.98 -8.89
CA THR A 10 -41.75 -81.36 -8.38
C THR A 10 -41.67 -79.87 -8.73
N SER A 11 -42.39 -79.47 -9.77
CA SER A 11 -43.73 -78.87 -9.71
C SER A 11 -43.68 -77.38 -9.40
N THR A 12 -43.72 -76.62 -10.49
CA THR A 12 -44.10 -75.21 -10.60
C THR A 12 -45.34 -74.87 -9.78
N MET A 13 -45.22 -73.90 -8.88
CA MET A 13 -46.35 -73.09 -8.40
C MET A 13 -45.90 -71.64 -8.21
N ALA A 14 -46.58 -70.77 -8.97
CA ALA A 14 -46.99 -69.41 -8.65
C ALA A 14 -45.93 -68.29 -8.58
N ASP A 15 -45.92 -67.50 -9.66
CA ASP A 15 -45.63 -66.07 -9.69
C ASP A 15 -46.14 -65.34 -8.44
N ALA A 16 -45.21 -64.73 -7.71
CA ALA A 16 -45.48 -63.58 -6.86
C ALA A 16 -44.70 -62.40 -7.47
N GLU A 17 -45.43 -61.42 -8.02
CA GLU A 17 -44.86 -60.20 -8.59
C GLU A 17 -43.96 -59.50 -7.56
N SER A 18 -42.65 -59.52 -7.81
CA SER A 18 -41.68 -58.72 -7.08
C SER A 18 -41.57 -57.36 -7.75
N LEU A 19 -42.26 -56.37 -7.20
CA LEU A 19 -42.08 -54.97 -7.61
C LEU A 19 -40.60 -54.60 -7.43
N PRO A 20 -39.93 -53.99 -8.42
CA PRO A 20 -38.55 -53.59 -8.27
C PRO A 20 -38.44 -52.50 -7.21
N VAL A 21 -37.77 -52.80 -6.10
CA VAL A 21 -37.39 -51.82 -5.08
C VAL A 21 -36.45 -50.80 -5.73
N VAL A 22 -36.99 -49.64 -6.11
CA VAL A 22 -36.20 -48.52 -6.62
C VAL A 22 -35.42 -47.92 -5.46
N SER A 23 -34.12 -48.18 -5.40
CA SER A 23 -33.21 -47.52 -4.47
C SER A 23 -33.15 -46.03 -4.80
N LEU A 24 -33.69 -45.18 -3.91
CA LEU A 24 -33.59 -43.73 -4.05
C LEU A 24 -32.17 -43.30 -3.69
N ASN A 25 -31.41 -42.84 -4.69
CA ASN A 25 -30.09 -42.26 -4.48
C ASN A 25 -30.17 -41.11 -3.45
N ALA A 26 -29.24 -41.09 -2.50
CA ALA A 26 -29.13 -40.02 -1.52
C ALA A 26 -28.84 -38.68 -2.23
N SER A 27 -29.88 -37.93 -2.57
CA SER A 27 -29.73 -36.58 -3.09
C SER A 27 -29.06 -35.71 -2.04
N SER A 28 -28.26 -34.73 -2.46
CA SER A 28 -27.47 -33.89 -1.54
C SER A 28 -28.32 -33.02 -0.59
N ASN A 29 -29.65 -33.14 -0.64
CA ASN A 29 -30.60 -32.54 0.30
C ASN A 29 -30.64 -33.22 1.67
N GLY A 30 -29.98 -34.36 1.87
CA GLY A 30 -30.08 -35.15 3.10
C GLY A 30 -29.42 -34.59 4.36
N ARG A 31 -28.57 -33.54 4.27
CA ARG A 31 -27.74 -33.09 5.41
C ARG A 31 -28.00 -31.67 5.94
N ALA A 32 -28.89 -30.88 5.34
CA ALA A 32 -29.10 -29.50 5.76
C ALA A 32 -30.58 -29.22 6.07
N SER A 33 -30.98 -29.42 7.33
CA SER A 33 -32.28 -29.11 7.94
C SER A 33 -33.49 -29.45 7.06
N GLY A 34 -34.25 -30.51 7.42
CA GLY A 34 -35.35 -31.14 6.65
C GLY A 34 -36.49 -30.25 6.11
N LYS A 35 -36.17 -29.22 5.34
CA LYS A 35 -37.05 -28.37 4.54
C LYS A 35 -36.71 -28.66 3.07
N PRO A 36 -37.32 -29.68 2.45
CA PRO A 36 -37.03 -30.06 1.07
C PRO A 36 -37.30 -28.93 0.06
N TRP A 37 -38.10 -27.92 0.44
CA TRP A 37 -38.40 -26.74 -0.36
C TRP A 37 -37.31 -25.64 -0.35
N LYS A 38 -36.23 -25.80 0.42
CA LYS A 38 -35.12 -24.83 0.43
C LYS A 38 -34.04 -25.28 -0.55
N ALA A 39 -33.70 -24.40 -1.51
CA ALA A 39 -32.59 -24.62 -2.42
C ALA A 39 -31.25 -24.69 -1.68
N GLN A 40 -30.35 -25.58 -2.13
CA GLN A 40 -28.98 -25.67 -1.62
C GLN A 40 -28.25 -24.34 -1.86
N LYS A 41 -27.63 -23.79 -0.82
CA LYS A 41 -26.83 -22.57 -0.94
C LYS A 41 -25.51 -22.91 -1.65
N SER A 42 -25.35 -22.46 -2.90
CA SER A 42 -24.06 -22.50 -3.60
C SER A 42 -23.29 -21.20 -3.37
N ALA A 43 -21.95 -21.25 -3.49
CA ALA A 43 -21.12 -20.06 -3.40
C ALA A 43 -21.48 -19.08 -4.54
N THR A 44 -21.95 -17.88 -4.20
CA THR A 44 -22.26 -16.84 -5.18
C THR A 44 -20.98 -16.36 -5.88
N VAL A 45 -20.81 -16.72 -7.15
CA VAL A 45 -19.75 -16.18 -8.00
C VAL A 45 -20.12 -14.74 -8.35
N ARG A 46 -19.47 -13.78 -7.68
CA ARG A 46 -19.63 -12.35 -8.00
C ARG A 46 -18.84 -12.03 -9.27
N SER A 47 -19.50 -11.46 -10.27
CA SER A 47 -18.86 -10.97 -11.50
C SER A 47 -17.89 -9.81 -11.21
N HIS A 48 -18.23 -8.96 -10.24
CA HIS A 48 -17.42 -7.81 -9.82
C HIS A 48 -16.50 -8.16 -8.64
N LEU A 49 -15.57 -9.10 -8.86
CA LEU A 49 -14.46 -9.28 -7.92
C LEU A 49 -13.38 -8.22 -8.19
N PRO A 50 -12.70 -7.69 -7.15
CA PRO A 50 -11.54 -6.84 -7.37
C PRO A 50 -10.41 -7.63 -8.05
N GLU A 51 -9.63 -6.99 -8.92
CA GLU A 51 -8.59 -7.63 -9.75
C GLU A 51 -7.63 -8.53 -8.95
N GLY A 52 -7.28 -8.14 -7.72
CA GLY A 52 -6.40 -8.92 -6.83
C GLY A 52 -7.03 -10.19 -6.23
N VAL A 53 -8.35 -10.36 -6.34
CA VAL A 53 -9.09 -11.57 -5.93
C VAL A 53 -9.56 -12.36 -7.16
N LYS A 54 -9.54 -11.76 -8.37
CA LYS A 54 -9.80 -12.46 -9.63
C LYS A 54 -8.73 -13.51 -9.96
N THR A 55 -7.47 -13.27 -9.58
CA THR A 55 -6.38 -14.24 -9.76
C THR A 55 -6.51 -15.39 -8.77
N LYS A 56 -6.75 -16.61 -9.28
CA LYS A 56 -6.89 -17.82 -8.45
C LYS A 56 -5.57 -18.29 -7.83
N LYS A 57 -4.42 -17.94 -8.45
CA LYS A 57 -3.08 -18.35 -8.01
C LYS A 57 -2.48 -17.32 -7.06
N TRP A 58 -1.92 -17.81 -5.94
CA TRP A 58 -1.21 -16.96 -4.97
C TRP A 58 0.08 -16.36 -5.54
N GLU A 59 0.81 -17.15 -6.33
CA GLU A 59 2.09 -16.76 -6.94
C GLU A 59 1.96 -15.50 -7.80
N ASP A 60 0.90 -15.39 -8.61
CA ASP A 60 0.65 -14.21 -9.44
C ASP A 60 0.44 -12.95 -8.58
N ARG A 61 -0.20 -13.09 -7.41
CA ARG A 61 -0.38 -11.97 -6.47
C ARG A 61 0.95 -11.55 -5.87
N MET A 62 1.79 -12.51 -5.49
CA MET A 62 3.12 -12.24 -4.96
C MET A 62 4.05 -11.60 -6.00
N ALA A 63 3.99 -12.03 -7.26
CA ALA A 63 4.75 -11.40 -8.34
C ALA A 63 4.31 -9.93 -8.56
N GLN A 64 3.01 -9.64 -8.47
CA GLN A 64 2.50 -8.28 -8.57
C GLN A 64 2.90 -7.40 -7.38
N THR A 65 2.87 -7.93 -6.15
CA THR A 65 3.31 -7.16 -4.97
C THR A 65 4.80 -6.86 -5.04
N GLN A 66 5.62 -7.82 -5.43
CA GLN A 66 7.06 -7.61 -5.63
C GLN A 66 7.34 -6.55 -6.69
N LYS A 67 6.64 -6.58 -7.84
CA LYS A 67 6.76 -5.53 -8.87
C LYS A 67 6.39 -4.15 -8.33
N LYS A 68 5.29 -4.04 -7.58
CA LYS A 68 4.86 -2.78 -6.96
C LYS A 68 5.87 -2.25 -5.94
N LEU A 69 6.46 -3.14 -5.14
CA LEU A 69 7.50 -2.79 -4.18
C LEU A 69 8.77 -2.29 -4.89
N ALA A 70 9.19 -2.98 -5.96
CA ALA A 70 10.34 -2.55 -6.76
C ALA A 70 10.10 -1.16 -7.39
N ILE A 71 8.92 -0.92 -7.95
CA ILE A 71 8.55 0.40 -8.52
C ILE A 71 8.57 1.48 -7.44
N LYS A 72 8.00 1.22 -6.26
CA LYS A 72 8.01 2.19 -5.16
C LYS A 72 9.43 2.52 -4.68
N LYS A 73 10.28 1.50 -4.55
CA LYS A 73 11.68 1.69 -4.17
C LYS A 73 12.39 2.63 -5.14
N LEU A 74 12.28 2.36 -6.46
CA LEU A 74 12.84 3.23 -7.49
C LEU A 74 12.26 4.65 -7.44
N GLN A 75 10.96 4.77 -7.21
CA GLN A 75 10.32 6.08 -7.09
C GLN A 75 10.86 6.88 -5.90
N ASP A 76 11.12 6.24 -4.78
CA ASP A 76 11.60 6.90 -3.57
C ASP A 76 13.08 7.29 -3.70
N GLU A 77 13.92 6.44 -4.29
CA GLU A 77 15.31 6.76 -4.64
C GLU A 77 15.38 8.01 -5.54
N LEU A 78 14.57 8.08 -6.60
CA LEU A 78 14.53 9.24 -7.50
C LEU A 78 14.04 10.53 -6.81
N LYS A 79 13.10 10.40 -5.88
CA LYS A 79 12.62 11.57 -5.10
C LYS A 79 13.68 12.06 -4.15
N GLU A 80 14.37 11.15 -3.46
CA GLU A 80 15.42 11.49 -2.49
C GLU A 80 16.57 12.21 -3.18
N GLU A 81 17.06 11.70 -4.32
CA GLU A 81 18.10 12.37 -5.11
C GLU A 81 17.68 13.79 -5.53
N LYS A 82 16.44 13.94 -6.04
CA LYS A 82 15.91 15.25 -6.44
C LYS A 82 15.79 16.20 -5.26
N GLN A 83 15.32 15.72 -4.10
CA GLN A 83 15.16 16.53 -2.91
C GLN A 83 16.51 16.94 -2.33
N ALA A 84 17.49 16.04 -2.30
CA ALA A 84 18.84 16.34 -1.84
C ALA A 84 19.49 17.45 -2.66
N GLU A 85 19.37 17.41 -3.99
CA GLU A 85 19.91 18.46 -4.86
C GLU A 85 19.20 19.81 -4.66
N LEU A 86 17.86 19.80 -4.51
CA LEU A 86 17.10 21.01 -4.20
C LEU A 86 17.48 21.61 -2.83
N GLN A 87 17.70 20.76 -1.82
CA GLN A 87 18.12 21.18 -0.49
C GLN A 87 19.52 21.81 -0.53
N ARG A 88 20.50 21.17 -1.21
CA ARG A 88 21.84 21.73 -1.40
C ARG A 88 21.81 23.14 -2.01
N ARG A 89 21.03 23.33 -3.07
CA ARG A 89 20.88 24.65 -3.71
C ARG A 89 20.27 25.70 -2.77
N ARG A 90 19.27 25.30 -1.97
CA ARG A 90 18.64 26.17 -0.98
C ARG A 90 19.59 26.54 0.14
N GLU A 91 20.36 25.59 0.64
CA GLU A 91 21.38 25.80 1.69
C GLU A 91 22.45 26.78 1.23
N ILE A 92 23.05 26.56 0.06
CA ILE A 92 24.04 27.47 -0.52
C ILE A 92 23.48 28.90 -0.64
N THR A 93 22.24 29.03 -1.12
CA THR A 93 21.61 30.34 -1.26
C THR A 93 21.34 30.99 0.09
N LYS A 94 20.91 30.20 1.08
CA LYS A 94 20.65 30.66 2.44
C LYS A 94 21.93 31.13 3.11
N GLU A 95 23.01 30.37 3.00
CA GLU A 95 24.33 30.72 3.53
C GLU A 95 24.85 32.03 2.90
N ARG A 96 24.72 32.18 1.58
CA ARG A 96 25.09 33.43 0.89
C ARG A 96 24.32 34.64 1.41
N LYS A 97 23.01 34.49 1.64
CA LYS A 97 22.18 35.55 2.21
C LYS A 97 22.59 35.88 3.64
N GLN A 98 22.81 34.86 4.47
CA GLN A 98 23.24 35.04 5.86
C GLN A 98 24.59 35.76 5.95
N MET A 99 25.59 35.34 5.16
CA MET A 99 26.89 36.01 5.12
C MET A 99 26.77 37.49 4.67
N ALA A 100 25.93 37.77 3.68
CA ALA A 100 25.69 39.14 3.22
C ALA A 100 24.99 40.00 4.29
N GLU A 101 23.99 39.45 4.98
CA GLU A 101 23.27 40.12 6.06
C GLU A 101 24.16 40.40 7.27
N GLU A 102 24.99 39.43 7.66
CA GLU A 102 25.96 39.60 8.75
C GLU A 102 27.00 40.67 8.41
N LYS A 103 27.54 40.64 7.18
CA LYS A 103 28.46 41.67 6.70
C LYS A 103 27.79 43.05 6.72
N ARG A 104 26.57 43.16 6.22
CA ARG A 104 25.80 44.43 6.22
C ARG A 104 25.58 44.95 7.64
N ARG A 105 25.20 44.08 8.58
CA ARG A 105 24.99 44.44 9.99
C ARG A 105 26.29 44.96 10.63
N LEU A 106 27.42 44.32 10.35
CA LEU A 106 28.73 44.77 10.85
C LEU A 106 29.16 46.11 10.24
N GLU A 107 28.90 46.32 8.95
CA GLU A 107 29.16 47.58 8.27
C GLU A 107 28.28 48.71 8.81
N GLU A 108 26.99 48.48 9.01
CA GLU A 108 26.07 49.44 9.64
C GLU A 108 26.51 49.80 11.06
N ALA A 109 26.93 48.83 11.87
CA ALA A 109 27.45 49.07 13.20
C ALA A 109 28.76 49.90 13.18
N LYS A 110 29.69 49.58 12.27
CA LYS A 110 30.93 50.35 12.06
C LYS A 110 30.63 51.78 11.60
N ALA A 111 29.69 51.95 10.67
CA ALA A 111 29.26 53.26 10.17
C ALA A 111 28.63 54.10 11.28
N GLN A 112 27.78 53.49 12.11
CA GLN A 112 27.17 54.18 13.26
C GLN A 112 28.23 54.65 14.26
N MET A 113 29.23 53.80 14.56
CA MET A 113 30.33 54.17 15.45
C MET A 113 31.23 55.27 14.84
N GLY A 114 31.51 55.19 13.54
CA GLY A 114 32.21 56.23 12.79
C GLY A 114 31.47 57.57 12.85
N ALA A 115 30.16 57.57 12.62
CA ALA A 115 29.31 58.76 12.72
C ALA A 115 29.29 59.35 14.14
N ARG A 116 29.18 58.50 15.17
CA ARG A 116 29.25 58.93 16.58
C ARG A 116 30.61 59.56 16.93
N LYS A 117 31.71 58.99 16.42
CA LYS A 117 33.06 59.53 16.61
C LYS A 117 33.24 60.88 15.89
N ALA A 118 32.77 60.98 14.64
CA ALA A 118 32.80 62.22 13.88
C ALA A 118 31.97 63.33 14.55
N ALA A 119 30.78 63.01 15.06
CA ALA A 119 29.95 63.94 15.82
C ALA A 119 30.66 64.42 17.10
N ARG A 120 31.36 63.52 17.82
CA ARG A 120 32.16 63.88 19.00
C ARG A 120 33.29 64.85 18.66
N LEU A 121 34.01 64.60 17.55
CA LEU A 121 35.08 65.50 17.10
C LEU A 121 34.54 66.87 16.70
N ARG A 122 33.40 66.95 15.99
CA ARG A 122 32.71 68.21 15.68
C ARG A 122 32.34 68.99 16.96
N ARG A 123 31.80 68.32 17.98
CA ARG A 123 31.51 68.96 19.28
C ARG A 123 32.76 69.43 20.02
N LYS A 124 33.89 68.69 19.90
CA LYS A 124 35.16 69.09 20.52
C LYS A 124 35.79 70.28 19.79
N ALA A 125 35.71 70.32 18.46
CA ALA A 125 36.19 71.44 17.64
C ALA A 125 35.42 72.74 17.94
N GLY A 126 34.12 72.67 18.22
CA GLY A 126 33.31 73.82 18.66
C GLY A 126 33.49 74.20 20.14
N ARG A 127 34.42 73.58 20.89
CA ARG A 127 34.60 73.80 22.33
C ARG A 127 35.80 74.70 22.68
N SER A 128 36.52 75.26 21.70
CA SER A 128 37.44 76.37 21.97
C SER A 128 36.65 77.68 22.10
N LYS A 129 36.63 78.23 23.32
CA LYS A 129 36.26 79.63 23.56
C LYS A 129 37.28 80.50 22.78
N LYS A 130 36.83 81.32 21.83
CA LYS A 130 37.62 82.26 21.00
C LYS A 130 38.67 81.62 20.08
N ILE A 131 38.34 81.50 18.80
CA ILE A 131 39.31 81.82 17.72
C ILE A 131 38.59 82.80 16.79
N ASN A 132 38.98 84.06 16.90
CA ASN A 132 38.74 85.10 15.92
C ASN A 132 39.88 84.97 14.91
N GLN A 133 39.55 84.78 13.63
CA GLN A 133 40.25 85.12 12.37
C GLN A 133 39.55 84.34 11.26
#